data_AF-A0AAD6TT72-F1
#
_entry.id   AF-A0AAD6TT72-F1
#
_cell.length_a   1.000
_cell.length_b   1.000
_cell.length_c   1.000
_cell.angle_alpha   90.00
_cell.angle_beta   90.00
_cell.angle_gamma   90.00
#
_symmetry.space_group_name_H-M   'P 1'
#
loop_
_entity.id
_entity.type
_entity.pdbx_description
1 polymer ?
#
loop_
_entity_poly.entity_id
_entity_poly.type
_entity_poly.pdbx_seq_one_letter_code
_entity_poly.pdbx_strand_id
1 'polypeptide(L)'
;MLLGASSLLLSITLCAGLAPKGPWDAFNYAPASKIVRPVSVRSTHGSVAGAQRLVKDASAKATFTGNSSYVVLDWGKEVGGILSLTINDATPSSQFSLSFTESPQFINPDRSDDSCHSTAAGDGDGVQSFRAPLAKGLLTQTIGQQRGGFRFLTIASNSADPLTISNISLAITFMPHWDDLRAYPGYFFAPNPGFHDVDFLTKLWYAGGWANDASGGPVEGPILVDGAKRDRVFPVTIVYNIILHQTILLRLLFRLMPCCSD
;
A
#
# COMPACT_ATOMS: atom_id res chain seq x y z
N MET A 1 -59.60 -28.51 21.83
CA MET A 1 -58.78 -27.28 21.72
C MET A 1 -57.32 -27.70 21.56
N LEU A 2 -56.81 -27.74 20.33
CA LEU A 2 -55.37 -27.77 20.06
C LEU A 2 -55.01 -26.40 19.47
N LEU A 3 -54.25 -25.58 20.19
CA LEU A 3 -53.62 -24.39 19.63
C LEU A 3 -52.25 -24.81 19.06
N GLY A 4 -52.11 -24.71 17.73
CA GLY A 4 -50.82 -24.84 17.07
C GLY A 4 -50.03 -23.55 17.21
N ALA A 5 -48.82 -23.64 17.77
CA ALA A 5 -47.87 -22.53 17.77
C ALA A 5 -47.12 -22.51 16.42
N SER A 6 -47.43 -21.52 15.57
CA SER A 6 -46.61 -21.22 14.40
C SER A 6 -45.38 -20.42 14.81
N SER A 7 -44.23 -21.08 14.84
CA SER A 7 -42.93 -20.40 14.99
C SER A 7 -42.59 -19.67 13.69
N LEU A 8 -42.67 -18.34 13.71
CA LEU A 8 -42.20 -17.48 12.62
C LEU A 8 -40.67 -17.38 12.70
N LEU A 9 -39.96 -18.14 11.85
CA LEU A 9 -38.52 -18.00 11.66
C LEU A 9 -38.25 -16.69 10.90
N LEU A 10 -37.81 -15.66 11.61
CA LEU A 10 -37.33 -14.42 11.01
C LEU A 10 -35.94 -14.69 10.42
N SER A 11 -35.87 -14.94 9.10
CA SER A 11 -34.60 -14.97 8.38
C SER A 11 -34.04 -13.55 8.33
N ILE A 12 -33.11 -13.22 9.22
CA ILE A 12 -32.30 -12.01 9.10
C ILE A 12 -31.31 -12.25 7.96
N THR A 13 -31.71 -11.86 6.75
CA THR A 13 -30.76 -11.70 5.65
C THR A 13 -29.89 -10.50 6.00
N LEU A 14 -28.67 -10.72 6.50
CA LEU A 14 -27.64 -9.69 6.50
C LEU A 14 -27.37 -9.32 5.05
N CYS A 15 -28.05 -8.27 4.58
CA CYS A 15 -27.70 -7.63 3.33
C CYS A 15 -26.35 -6.97 3.58
N ALA A 16 -25.25 -7.62 3.18
CA ALA A 16 -23.94 -7.00 3.11
C ALA A 16 -24.02 -5.93 1.99
N GLY A 17 -24.57 -4.78 2.35
CA GLY A 17 -24.73 -3.66 1.43
C GLY A 17 -23.40 -2.97 1.26
N LEU A 18 -22.93 -2.89 0.01
CA LEU A 18 -21.92 -1.91 -0.37
C LEU A 18 -22.43 -0.50 -0.03
N ALA A 19 -21.53 0.41 0.31
CA ALA A 19 -21.90 1.81 0.39
C ALA A 19 -22.61 2.24 -0.92
N PRO A 20 -23.72 2.99 -0.84
CA PRO A 20 -24.33 3.54 -2.05
C PRO A 20 -23.35 4.50 -2.74
N LYS A 21 -23.64 4.86 -4.00
CA LYS A 21 -22.85 5.90 -4.66
C LYS A 21 -23.06 7.25 -3.97
N GLY A 22 -21.99 8.01 -3.75
CA GLY A 22 -22.09 9.30 -3.09
C GLY A 22 -20.81 10.14 -3.12
N PRO A 23 -20.84 11.36 -2.57
CA PRO A 23 -19.69 12.27 -2.56
C PRO A 23 -18.46 11.69 -1.86
N TRP A 24 -18.65 10.76 -0.92
CA TRP A 24 -17.58 10.07 -0.22
C TRP A 24 -16.73 9.15 -1.12
N ASP A 25 -17.25 8.73 -2.28
CA ASP A 25 -16.51 7.87 -3.22
C ASP A 25 -15.19 8.53 -3.68
N ALA A 26 -15.14 9.86 -3.70
CA ALA A 26 -13.94 10.63 -4.02
C ALA A 26 -12.79 10.44 -3.01
N PHE A 27 -13.07 9.91 -1.83
CA PHE A 27 -12.12 9.69 -0.74
C PHE A 27 -11.74 8.20 -0.58
N ASN A 28 -12.28 7.32 -1.44
CA ASN A 28 -11.89 5.92 -1.47
C ASN A 28 -10.56 5.74 -2.21
N TYR A 29 -9.46 5.71 -1.46
CA TYR A 29 -8.12 5.54 -2.01
C TYR A 29 -7.76 4.08 -2.33
N ALA A 30 -8.63 3.11 -2.04
CA ALA A 30 -8.35 1.72 -2.31
C ALA A 30 -8.20 1.46 -3.82
N PRO A 31 -7.19 0.67 -4.24
CA PRO A 31 -6.99 0.36 -5.64
C PRO A 31 -8.12 -0.53 -6.19
N ALA A 32 -8.46 -0.35 -7.46
CA ALA A 32 -9.50 -1.13 -8.15
C ALA A 32 -9.10 -2.60 -8.39
N SER A 33 -7.83 -2.93 -8.19
CA SER A 33 -7.25 -4.23 -8.48
C SER A 33 -6.24 -4.59 -7.41
N LYS A 34 -6.14 -5.90 -7.12
CA LYS A 34 -5.08 -6.48 -6.29
C LYS A 34 -3.72 -6.45 -6.97
N ILE A 35 -3.64 -6.21 -8.28
CA ILE A 35 -2.38 -6.01 -8.98
C ILE A 35 -2.29 -4.55 -9.38
N VAL A 36 -1.37 -3.84 -8.75
CA VAL A 36 -1.13 -2.42 -8.99
C VAL A 36 0.20 -2.22 -9.72
N ARG A 37 0.38 -1.04 -10.32
CA ARG A 37 1.60 -0.60 -10.99
C ARG A 37 2.01 0.81 -10.54
N PRO A 38 3.31 1.17 -10.64
CA PRO A 38 3.77 2.53 -10.38
C PRO A 38 3.11 3.52 -11.34
N VAL A 39 2.78 4.72 -10.85
CA VAL A 39 2.04 5.74 -11.60
C VAL A 39 2.94 6.79 -12.24
N SER A 40 4.12 7.04 -11.65
CA SER A 40 5.08 8.00 -12.18
C SER A 40 6.51 7.63 -11.82
N VAL A 41 7.47 8.22 -12.53
CA VAL A 41 8.87 8.15 -12.13
C VAL A 41 9.19 9.40 -11.33
N ARG A 42 9.62 9.21 -10.09
CA ARG A 42 9.96 10.29 -9.17
C ARG A 42 11.29 10.94 -9.53
N SER A 43 12.29 10.12 -9.84
CA SER A 43 13.63 10.58 -10.22
C SER A 43 14.42 9.47 -10.94
N THR A 44 15.49 9.88 -11.61
CA THR A 44 16.41 8.99 -12.31
C THR A 44 17.82 9.55 -12.14
N HIS A 45 18.78 8.68 -11.85
CA HIS A 45 20.16 9.07 -11.61
C HIS A 45 21.11 8.10 -12.32
N GLY A 46 22.21 8.63 -12.86
CA GLY A 46 23.15 7.87 -13.66
C GLY A 46 22.63 7.54 -15.06
N SER A 47 23.12 6.44 -15.62
CA SER A 47 22.83 6.00 -16.99
C SER A 47 21.68 5.02 -17.03
N VAL A 48 20.45 5.54 -17.18
CA VAL A 48 19.22 4.75 -17.34
C VAL A 48 18.45 5.22 -18.57
N ALA A 49 18.47 4.44 -19.63
CA ALA A 49 17.68 4.69 -20.83
C ALA A 49 16.25 4.17 -20.65
N GLY A 50 15.24 4.92 -21.10
CA GLY A 50 13.84 4.46 -21.11
C GLY A 50 13.12 4.45 -19.77
N ALA A 51 13.71 4.98 -18.69
CA ALA A 51 13.13 5.03 -17.34
C ALA A 51 11.66 5.51 -17.33
N GLN A 52 11.36 6.61 -18.02
CA GLN A 52 10.01 7.22 -18.00
C GLN A 52 8.95 6.40 -18.72
N ARG A 53 9.35 5.35 -19.44
CA ARG A 53 8.43 4.46 -20.13
C ARG A 53 7.96 3.32 -19.21
N LEU A 54 8.71 3.00 -18.15
CA LEU A 54 8.36 1.92 -17.20
C LEU A 54 6.97 2.06 -16.58
N VAL A 55 6.49 3.29 -16.45
CA VAL A 55 5.18 3.61 -15.84
C VAL A 55 4.07 3.83 -16.87
N LYS A 56 4.40 3.86 -18.17
CA LYS A 56 3.43 4.11 -19.25
C LYS A 56 2.88 2.82 -19.84
N ASP A 57 3.71 1.80 -19.93
CA ASP A 57 3.39 0.53 -20.56
C ASP A 57 4.19 -0.59 -19.88
N ALA A 58 3.52 -1.68 -19.50
CA ALA A 58 4.15 -2.82 -18.86
C ALA A 58 5.21 -3.49 -19.77
N SER A 59 5.07 -3.40 -21.09
CA SER A 59 6.03 -3.93 -22.06
C SER A 59 7.22 -3.00 -22.28
N ALA A 60 7.14 -1.74 -21.84
CA ALA A 60 8.22 -0.79 -22.02
C ALA A 60 9.42 -1.15 -21.13
N LYS A 61 10.60 -0.97 -21.72
CA LYS A 61 11.87 -1.37 -21.12
C LYS A 61 12.65 -0.16 -20.65
N ALA A 62 13.37 -0.34 -19.54
CA ALA A 62 14.46 0.53 -19.15
C ALA A 62 15.76 -0.26 -19.08
N THR A 63 16.85 0.36 -19.53
CA THR A 63 18.18 -0.25 -19.55
C THR A 63 19.14 0.60 -18.72
N PHE A 64 19.74 -0.03 -17.72
CA PHE A 64 20.79 0.52 -16.88
C PHE A 64 22.12 0.13 -17.49
N THR A 65 23.05 1.07 -17.67
CA THR A 65 24.38 0.81 -18.26
C THR A 65 25.53 1.41 -17.45
N GLY A 66 25.28 1.80 -16.21
CA GLY A 66 26.28 2.37 -15.32
C GLY A 66 26.10 1.88 -13.90
N ASN A 67 27.21 1.61 -13.22
CA ASN A 67 27.18 1.27 -11.81
C ASN A 67 26.54 2.40 -11.00
N SER A 68 25.77 2.05 -9.97
CA SER A 68 25.03 3.00 -9.13
C SER A 68 24.01 3.86 -9.88
N SER A 69 23.64 3.49 -11.11
CA SER A 69 22.50 4.11 -11.81
C SER A 69 21.20 3.58 -11.23
N TYR A 70 20.24 4.45 -10.97
CA TYR A 70 18.97 4.04 -10.37
C TYR A 70 17.78 4.84 -10.87
N VAL A 71 16.60 4.23 -10.76
CA VAL A 71 15.30 4.86 -11.00
C VAL A 71 14.45 4.75 -9.75
N VAL A 72 13.73 5.80 -9.42
CA VAL A 72 12.77 5.82 -8.32
C VAL A 72 11.37 5.90 -8.89
N LEU A 73 10.54 4.91 -8.59
CA LEU A 73 9.16 4.80 -9.04
C LEU A 73 8.23 5.23 -7.90
N ASP A 74 7.25 6.09 -8.21
CA ASP A 74 6.21 6.53 -7.29
C ASP A 74 4.90 5.79 -7.62
N TRP A 75 4.33 5.16 -6.60
CA TRP A 75 3.05 4.46 -6.67
C TRP A 75 1.84 5.40 -6.51
N GLY A 76 2.09 6.67 -6.19
CA GLY A 76 1.09 7.72 -5.97
C GLY A 76 0.41 7.65 -4.60
N LYS A 77 0.37 6.45 -4.05
CA LYS A 77 -0.13 6.10 -2.72
C LYS A 77 0.73 4.98 -2.16
N GLU A 78 0.62 4.76 -0.86
CA GLU A 78 1.23 3.60 -0.24
C GLU A 78 0.62 2.32 -0.82
N VAL A 79 1.44 1.28 -0.86
CA VAL A 79 1.08 -0.06 -1.30
C VAL A 79 1.91 -1.06 -0.49
N GLY A 80 1.51 -2.33 -0.47
CA GLY A 80 2.24 -3.38 0.24
C GLY A 80 1.89 -4.76 -0.32
N GLY A 81 2.91 -5.58 -0.50
CA GLY A 81 2.77 -6.95 -0.98
C GLY A 81 3.97 -7.49 -1.74
N ILE A 82 3.70 -8.31 -2.74
CA ILE A 82 4.69 -9.10 -3.48
C ILE A 82 5.02 -8.42 -4.79
N LEU A 83 6.27 -7.96 -4.93
CA LEU A 83 6.76 -7.29 -6.13
C LEU A 83 7.12 -8.31 -7.21
N SER A 84 6.79 -7.97 -8.45
CA SER A 84 7.29 -8.66 -9.63
C SER A 84 7.87 -7.66 -10.64
N LEU A 85 8.93 -8.07 -11.34
CA LEU A 85 9.51 -7.37 -12.49
C LEU A 85 10.07 -8.37 -13.49
N THR A 86 10.18 -7.99 -14.76
CA THR A 86 10.79 -8.84 -15.79
C THR A 86 12.21 -8.40 -16.08
N ILE A 87 13.16 -9.34 -15.96
CA ILE A 87 14.54 -9.17 -16.45
C ILE A 87 14.56 -9.58 -17.93
N ASN A 88 14.65 -8.60 -18.81
CA ASN A 88 14.65 -8.82 -20.26
C ASN A 88 16.05 -9.19 -20.75
N ASP A 89 17.06 -8.51 -20.22
CA ASP A 89 18.45 -8.73 -20.60
C ASP A 89 19.39 -8.42 -19.45
N ALA A 90 20.45 -9.20 -19.35
CA ALA A 90 21.45 -9.14 -18.30
C ALA A 90 22.70 -9.89 -18.76
N THR A 91 23.87 -9.39 -18.39
CA THR A 91 25.14 -10.10 -18.52
C THR A 91 25.39 -11.01 -17.30
N PRO A 92 26.38 -11.92 -17.34
CA PRO A 92 26.73 -12.77 -16.20
C PRO A 92 27.13 -12.02 -14.93
N SER A 93 27.52 -10.75 -15.03
CA SER A 93 27.93 -9.87 -13.93
C SER A 93 26.92 -8.77 -13.60
N SER A 94 25.77 -8.76 -14.28
CA SER A 94 24.66 -7.85 -13.95
C SER A 94 24.08 -8.18 -12.58
N GLN A 95 23.91 -7.16 -11.74
CA GLN A 95 23.32 -7.26 -10.41
C GLN A 95 22.57 -5.97 -10.08
N PHE A 96 21.53 -6.06 -9.26
CA PHE A 96 20.76 -4.90 -8.83
C PHE A 96 20.21 -5.07 -7.42
N SER A 97 19.77 -3.96 -6.85
CA SER A 97 19.13 -3.90 -5.55
C SER A 97 17.79 -3.17 -5.63
N LEU A 98 16.91 -3.51 -4.69
CA LEU A 98 15.65 -2.83 -4.46
C LEU A 98 15.64 -2.18 -3.08
N SER A 99 15.25 -0.91 -3.02
CA SER A 99 14.94 -0.22 -1.77
C SER A 99 13.52 0.34 -1.78
N PHE A 100 12.90 0.42 -0.62
CA PHE A 100 11.48 0.73 -0.48
C PHE A 100 11.31 1.80 0.58
N THR A 101 10.52 2.86 0.30
CA THR A 101 10.30 3.97 1.24
C THR A 101 8.87 4.51 1.22
N GLU A 102 8.38 5.00 2.36
CA GLU A 102 7.05 5.64 2.47
C GLU A 102 7.11 7.12 2.12
N SER A 103 8.12 7.83 2.65
CA SER A 103 8.30 9.27 2.46
C SER A 103 9.38 9.57 1.43
N PRO A 104 9.19 10.60 0.58
CA PRO A 104 10.21 11.00 -0.38
C PRO A 104 11.50 11.52 0.28
N GLN A 105 11.47 11.87 1.57
CA GLN A 105 12.64 12.36 2.30
C GLN A 105 13.66 11.26 2.61
N PHE A 106 13.24 9.99 2.60
CA PHE A 106 14.10 8.86 2.95
C PHE A 106 14.52 8.01 1.73
N ILE A 107 14.17 8.44 0.51
CA ILE A 107 14.57 7.74 -0.73
C ILE A 107 16.08 7.60 -0.77
N ASN A 108 16.56 6.36 -0.82
CA ASN A 108 17.97 6.04 -0.87
C ASN A 108 18.19 4.76 -1.71
N PRO A 109 19.14 4.73 -2.67
CA PRO A 109 19.38 3.54 -3.50
C PRO A 109 20.02 2.36 -2.73
N ASP A 110 20.64 2.63 -1.58
CA ASP A 110 21.43 1.67 -0.81
C ASP A 110 20.75 1.26 0.49
N ARG A 111 19.60 1.85 0.84
CA ARG A 111 18.89 1.64 2.11
C ARG A 111 17.38 1.76 1.93
N SER A 112 16.64 0.85 2.56
CA SER A 112 15.21 1.06 2.82
C SER A 112 15.08 1.72 4.20
N ASP A 113 14.07 2.56 4.37
CA ASP A 113 13.65 3.03 5.68
C ASP A 113 13.04 1.88 6.51
N ASP A 114 13.21 1.98 7.83
CA ASP A 114 12.88 0.91 8.78
C ASP A 114 11.44 0.39 8.64
N SER A 115 11.31 -0.94 8.50
CA SER A 115 10.05 -1.68 8.62
C SER A 115 10.08 -2.77 9.69
N CYS A 116 10.96 -3.76 9.60
CA CYS A 116 10.99 -4.89 10.56
C CYS A 116 12.06 -4.73 11.64
N HIS A 117 13.11 -3.96 11.36
CA HIS A 117 14.17 -3.66 12.29
C HIS A 117 14.37 -2.16 12.33
N SER A 118 14.00 -1.51 13.45
CA SER A 118 14.24 -0.09 13.60
C SER A 118 15.61 0.18 14.21
N THR A 119 16.39 1.05 13.57
CA THR A 119 17.69 1.51 14.04
C THR A 119 17.67 3.03 14.19
N ALA A 120 18.55 3.58 15.03
CA ALA A 120 18.70 5.04 15.14
C ALA A 120 19.11 5.70 13.82
N ALA A 121 19.67 4.93 12.87
CA ALA A 121 20.07 5.38 11.55
C ALA A 121 18.93 5.29 10.51
N GLY A 122 17.80 4.64 10.83
CA GLY A 122 16.66 4.52 9.93
C GLY A 122 16.91 3.61 8.72
N ASP A 123 17.82 2.63 8.85
CA ASP A 123 18.30 1.78 7.75
C ASP A 123 18.29 0.26 8.05
N GLY A 124 17.61 -0.18 9.09
CA GLY A 124 17.73 -1.54 9.64
C GLY A 124 17.32 -2.66 8.69
N ASP A 125 16.53 -2.35 7.66
CA ASP A 125 16.04 -3.31 6.67
C ASP A 125 16.97 -3.47 5.45
N GLY A 126 17.93 -2.57 5.26
CA GLY A 126 18.85 -2.58 4.11
C GLY A 126 18.15 -2.63 2.74
N VAL A 127 18.79 -3.26 1.76
CA VAL A 127 18.24 -3.47 0.40
C VAL A 127 18.00 -4.93 0.10
N GLN A 128 16.99 -5.20 -0.73
CA GLN A 128 16.87 -6.53 -1.31
C GLN A 128 17.83 -6.66 -2.49
N SER A 129 18.85 -7.50 -2.33
CA SER A 129 19.90 -7.69 -3.34
C SER A 129 19.60 -8.86 -4.27
N PHE A 130 19.80 -8.65 -5.57
CA PHE A 130 19.75 -9.68 -6.61
C PHE A 130 21.13 -9.77 -7.26
N ARG A 131 21.86 -10.82 -6.88
CA ARG A 131 23.25 -11.04 -7.29
C ARG A 131 23.33 -11.77 -8.63
N ALA A 132 24.42 -11.53 -9.34
CA ALA A 132 24.79 -12.25 -10.54
C ALA A 132 25.04 -13.75 -10.25
N PRO A 133 24.77 -14.66 -11.23
CA PRO A 133 24.13 -14.36 -12.50
C PRO A 133 22.59 -14.23 -12.37
N LEU A 134 22.01 -13.27 -13.10
CA LEU A 134 20.55 -13.08 -13.12
C LEU A 134 19.90 -13.99 -14.16
N ALA A 135 18.82 -14.66 -13.77
CA ALA A 135 17.97 -15.39 -14.71
C ALA A 135 17.08 -14.41 -15.48
N LYS A 136 17.04 -14.53 -16.81
CA LYS A 136 16.08 -13.79 -17.64
C LYS A 136 14.66 -14.31 -17.40
N GLY A 137 13.68 -13.42 -17.46
CA GLY A 137 12.27 -13.75 -17.26
C GLY A 137 11.62 -12.99 -16.12
N LEU A 138 10.45 -13.47 -15.69
CA LEU A 138 9.70 -12.89 -14.58
C LEU A 138 10.39 -13.23 -13.26
N LEU A 139 10.78 -12.18 -12.54
CA LEU A 139 11.25 -12.24 -11.17
C LEU A 139 10.10 -11.82 -10.26
N THR A 140 9.69 -12.72 -9.37
CA THR A 140 8.65 -12.48 -8.37
C THR A 140 9.22 -12.73 -6.99
N GLN A 141 9.02 -11.79 -6.07
CA GLN A 141 9.39 -11.98 -4.67
C GLN A 141 8.66 -13.19 -4.08
N THR A 142 9.31 -13.90 -3.15
CA THR A 142 8.60 -14.87 -2.31
C THR A 142 7.75 -14.15 -1.26
N ILE A 143 6.83 -14.86 -0.61
CA ILE A 143 6.04 -14.31 0.52
C ILE A 143 6.97 -13.77 1.63
N GLY A 144 8.05 -14.48 1.96
CA GLY A 144 9.03 -14.02 2.95
C GLY A 144 9.83 -12.77 2.53
N GLN A 145 9.80 -12.42 1.24
CA GLN A 145 10.42 -11.21 0.69
C GLN A 145 9.43 -10.08 0.46
N GLN A 146 8.14 -10.31 0.71
CA GLN A 146 7.11 -9.30 0.51
C GLN A 146 7.42 -8.05 1.34
N ARG A 147 7.05 -6.89 0.82
CA ARG A 147 7.22 -5.63 1.53
C ARG A 147 5.89 -5.15 2.06
N GLY A 148 5.93 -4.56 3.25
CA GLY A 148 4.79 -3.85 3.82
C GLY A 148 4.57 -2.52 3.12
N GLY A 149 4.03 -1.54 3.84
CA GLY A 149 3.82 -0.19 3.35
C GLY A 149 5.07 0.42 2.71
N PHE A 150 4.95 0.80 1.44
CA PHE A 150 5.88 1.70 0.76
C PHE A 150 5.13 2.47 -0.33
N ARG A 151 5.63 3.64 -0.69
CA ARG A 151 5.14 4.44 -1.82
C ARG A 151 6.19 4.56 -2.93
N PHE A 152 7.46 4.56 -2.56
CA PHE A 152 8.56 4.70 -3.49
C PHE A 152 9.38 3.41 -3.54
N LEU A 153 9.65 2.95 -4.76
CA LEU A 153 10.54 1.84 -5.06
C LEU A 153 11.76 2.38 -5.81
N THR A 154 12.96 2.18 -5.26
CA THR A 154 14.21 2.44 -5.98
C THR A 154 14.74 1.14 -6.54
N ILE A 155 15.08 1.14 -7.82
CA ILE A 155 15.78 0.03 -8.50
C ILE A 155 17.16 0.56 -8.88
N ALA A 156 18.20 0.01 -8.27
CA ALA A 156 19.57 0.46 -8.45
C ALA A 156 20.45 -0.64 -9.06
N SER A 157 21.16 -0.32 -10.13
CA SER A 157 22.21 -1.20 -10.66
C SER A 157 23.41 -1.21 -9.72
N ASN A 158 23.97 -2.39 -9.46
CA ASN A 158 25.19 -2.55 -8.67
C ASN A 158 26.37 -3.07 -9.49
N SER A 159 26.29 -2.98 -10.83
CA SER A 159 27.44 -3.18 -11.71
C SER A 159 27.39 -2.24 -12.91
N ALA A 160 28.52 -2.12 -13.61
CA ALA A 160 28.61 -1.33 -14.84
C ALA A 160 27.99 -2.06 -16.05
N ASP A 161 27.61 -3.32 -15.88
CA ASP A 161 27.06 -4.14 -16.94
C ASP A 161 25.61 -3.77 -17.27
N PRO A 162 25.22 -3.91 -18.56
CA PRO A 162 23.85 -3.65 -18.98
C PRO A 162 22.81 -4.55 -18.30
N LEU A 163 21.81 -3.93 -17.66
CA LEU A 163 20.63 -4.59 -17.13
C LEU A 163 19.37 -3.97 -17.75
N THR A 164 18.52 -4.77 -18.38
CA THR A 164 17.25 -4.32 -18.96
C THR A 164 16.06 -4.94 -18.25
N ILE A 165 15.15 -4.10 -17.75
CA ILE A 165 13.95 -4.52 -17.01
C ILE A 165 12.66 -3.96 -17.62
N SER A 166 11.53 -4.60 -17.31
CA SER A 166 10.17 -4.15 -17.66
C SER A 166 9.13 -4.73 -16.71
N ASN A 167 7.84 -4.45 -16.96
CA ASN A 167 6.69 -5.06 -16.31
C ASN A 167 6.76 -5.10 -14.78
N ILE A 168 6.86 -3.90 -14.18
CA ILE A 168 6.95 -3.75 -12.72
C ILE A 168 5.53 -3.68 -12.17
N SER A 169 5.19 -4.61 -11.27
CA SER A 169 3.87 -4.69 -10.64
C SER A 169 3.98 -5.22 -9.22
N LEU A 170 2.96 -4.95 -8.42
CA LEU A 170 2.86 -5.43 -7.03
C LEU A 170 1.52 -6.10 -6.85
N ALA A 171 1.56 -7.35 -6.40
CA ALA A 171 0.38 -8.06 -5.92
C ALA A 171 0.16 -7.67 -4.44
N ILE A 172 -0.96 -7.02 -4.17
CA ILE A 172 -1.35 -6.54 -2.85
C ILE A 172 -1.63 -7.73 -1.92
N THR A 173 -1.03 -7.70 -0.73
CA THR A 173 -1.25 -8.72 0.31
C THR A 173 -2.04 -8.21 1.51
N PHE A 174 -2.44 -6.92 1.52
CA PHE A 174 -3.37 -6.40 2.51
C PHE A 174 -4.82 -6.73 2.16
N MET A 175 -5.66 -6.86 3.20
CA MET A 175 -7.06 -7.27 3.14
C MET A 175 -7.27 -8.55 2.29
N PRO A 176 -6.59 -9.67 2.59
CA PRO A 176 -6.59 -10.86 1.72
C PRO A 176 -7.99 -11.49 1.53
N HIS A 177 -8.93 -11.21 2.43
CA HIS A 177 -10.30 -11.70 2.38
C HIS A 177 -11.23 -10.86 1.47
N TRP A 178 -10.78 -9.70 0.99
CA TRP A 178 -11.53 -8.84 0.06
C TRP A 178 -11.02 -9.00 -1.37
N ASP A 179 -11.90 -9.40 -2.28
CA ASP A 179 -11.59 -9.42 -3.72
C ASP A 179 -11.55 -7.99 -4.30
N ASP A 180 -12.61 -7.22 -4.03
CA ASP A 180 -12.67 -5.80 -4.34
C ASP A 180 -12.30 -4.98 -3.09
N LEU A 181 -11.13 -4.36 -3.14
CA LEU A 181 -10.64 -3.51 -2.06
C LEU A 181 -11.47 -2.24 -1.87
N ARG A 182 -12.37 -1.89 -2.80
CA ARG A 182 -13.24 -0.73 -2.71
C ARG A 182 -14.59 -1.03 -2.08
N ALA A 183 -14.89 -2.30 -1.83
CA ALA A 183 -16.21 -2.78 -1.42
C ALA A 183 -16.54 -2.53 0.06
N TYR A 184 -16.17 -1.37 0.61
CA TYR A 184 -16.45 -1.04 2.00
C TYR A 184 -17.96 -0.81 2.22
N PRO A 185 -18.56 -1.42 3.25
CA PRO A 185 -19.96 -1.17 3.60
C PRO A 185 -20.12 0.17 4.35
N GLY A 186 -19.09 0.62 5.05
CA GLY A 186 -19.10 1.88 5.81
C GLY A 186 -18.73 3.08 4.95
N TYR A 187 -19.51 4.17 5.08
CA TYR A 187 -19.24 5.44 4.43
C TYR A 187 -19.49 6.62 5.37
N PHE A 188 -18.76 7.71 5.16
CA PHE A 188 -18.89 8.94 5.96
C PHE A 188 -18.67 10.15 5.06
N PHE A 189 -19.50 11.19 5.22
CA PHE A 189 -19.33 12.44 4.50
C PHE A 189 -19.83 13.59 5.36
N ALA A 190 -18.95 14.51 5.73
CA ALA A 190 -19.27 15.65 6.57
C ALA A 190 -18.52 16.90 6.08
N PRO A 191 -19.08 17.65 5.11
CA PRO A 191 -18.50 18.92 4.69
C PRO A 191 -18.69 19.97 5.79
N ASN A 192 -17.66 20.80 6.01
CA ASN A 192 -17.67 21.92 6.94
C ASN A 192 -17.23 23.21 6.22
N PRO A 193 -18.16 23.93 5.57
CA PRO A 193 -17.85 25.16 4.83
C PRO A 193 -17.21 26.27 5.68
N GLY A 194 -17.36 26.21 7.02
CA GLY A 194 -16.76 27.17 7.95
C GLY A 194 -15.31 26.86 8.31
N PHE A 195 -14.76 25.73 7.85
CA PHE A 195 -13.36 25.35 8.05
C PHE A 195 -12.56 25.54 6.75
N HIS A 196 -11.26 25.83 6.86
CA HIS A 196 -10.41 26.11 5.69
C HIS A 196 -10.25 24.91 4.75
N ASP A 197 -10.45 23.69 5.26
CA ASP A 197 -10.59 22.48 4.46
C ASP A 197 -12.01 21.92 4.66
N VAL A 198 -12.88 22.19 3.68
CA VAL A 198 -14.30 21.83 3.74
C VAL A 198 -14.49 20.33 4.01
N ASP A 199 -13.61 19.48 3.49
CA ASP A 199 -13.75 18.03 3.61
C ASP A 199 -12.85 17.43 4.69
N PHE A 200 -12.32 18.24 5.61
CA PHE A 200 -11.34 17.79 6.61
C PHE A 200 -11.77 16.54 7.39
N LEU A 201 -13.00 16.52 7.91
CA LEU A 201 -13.52 15.38 8.68
C LEU A 201 -13.67 14.13 7.80
N THR A 202 -14.12 14.30 6.56
CA THR A 202 -14.20 13.22 5.58
C THR A 202 -12.81 12.65 5.29
N LYS A 203 -11.83 13.51 5.01
CA LYS A 203 -10.43 13.10 4.79
C LYS A 203 -9.86 12.37 5.99
N LEU A 204 -10.13 12.83 7.21
CA LEU A 204 -9.70 12.18 8.44
C LEU A 204 -10.31 10.78 8.61
N TRP A 205 -11.57 10.59 8.25
CA TRP A 205 -12.22 9.27 8.24
C TRP A 205 -11.52 8.31 7.27
N TYR A 206 -11.32 8.73 6.01
CA TYR A 206 -10.76 7.87 4.97
C TYR A 206 -9.23 7.68 5.03
N ALA A 207 -8.52 8.53 5.78
CA ALA A 207 -7.08 8.39 5.99
C ALA A 207 -6.70 7.09 6.71
N GLY A 208 -7.58 6.56 7.58
CA GLY A 208 -7.35 5.32 8.32
C GLY A 208 -7.95 4.06 7.68
N GLY A 209 -8.58 4.16 6.51
CA GLY A 209 -9.54 3.13 6.07
C GLY A 209 -8.98 1.88 5.38
N TRP A 210 -7.91 1.99 4.58
CA TRP A 210 -7.59 0.93 3.60
C TRP A 210 -6.29 0.15 3.89
N ALA A 211 -5.51 0.53 4.90
CA ALA A 211 -4.17 -0.03 5.16
C ALA A 211 -4.02 -0.81 6.48
N ASN A 212 -5.11 -1.11 7.20
CA ASN A 212 -5.04 -1.62 8.59
C ASN A 212 -5.12 -3.15 8.73
N ASP A 213 -5.39 -3.89 7.63
CA ASP A 213 -5.45 -5.35 7.64
C ASP A 213 -4.39 -5.90 6.69
N ALA A 214 -3.39 -6.65 7.16
CA ALA A 214 -2.30 -7.15 6.32
C ALA A 214 -1.94 -8.61 6.61
N SER A 215 -1.30 -9.28 5.64
CA SER A 215 -0.62 -10.55 5.92
C SER A 215 0.72 -10.29 6.61
N GLY A 216 0.89 -10.88 7.80
CA GLY A 216 2.08 -10.77 8.62
C GLY A 216 3.15 -11.77 8.18
N GLY A 217 4.13 -11.30 7.40
CA GLY A 217 5.37 -12.02 7.06
C GLY A 217 5.17 -13.50 6.71
N PRO A 218 5.52 -14.45 7.61
CA PRO A 218 5.47 -15.89 7.30
C PRO A 218 4.07 -16.50 7.28
N VAL A 219 3.02 -15.76 7.62
CA VAL A 219 1.65 -16.28 7.72
C VAL A 219 0.76 -15.64 6.66
N GLU A 220 0.21 -16.49 5.79
CA GLU A 220 -0.86 -16.13 4.86
C GLU A 220 -2.19 -16.07 5.63
N GLY A 221 -2.89 -14.95 5.54
CA GLY A 221 -4.17 -14.74 6.22
C GLY A 221 -4.34 -13.31 6.76
N PRO A 222 -5.58 -12.93 7.13
CA PRO A 222 -5.85 -11.62 7.70
C PRO A 222 -5.35 -11.56 9.14
N ILE A 223 -4.35 -10.70 9.38
CA ILE A 223 -3.94 -10.28 10.72
C ILE A 223 -4.18 -8.77 10.78
N LEU A 224 -4.78 -8.30 11.87
CA LEU A 224 -4.93 -6.87 12.11
C LEU A 224 -3.56 -6.28 12.44
N VAL A 225 -3.18 -5.20 11.76
CA VAL A 225 -1.89 -4.53 11.95
C VAL A 225 -2.12 -3.06 12.30
N ASP A 226 -1.26 -2.48 13.13
CA ASP A 226 -1.33 -1.05 13.47
C ASP A 226 -0.61 -0.16 12.44
N GLY A 227 0.22 -0.77 11.58
CA GLY A 227 0.79 -0.15 10.39
C GLY A 227 1.10 -1.18 9.29
N ALA A 228 1.00 -0.75 8.03
CA ALA A 228 1.31 -1.60 6.89
C ALA A 228 2.82 -1.93 6.82
N LYS A 229 3.68 -1.04 7.32
CA LYS A 229 5.14 -1.17 7.25
C LYS A 229 5.76 -1.76 8.51
N ARG A 230 5.70 -1.02 9.63
CA ARG A 230 6.27 -1.38 10.95
C ARG A 230 5.25 -2.15 11.80
N ASP A 231 5.75 -2.94 12.75
CA ASP A 231 4.99 -3.53 13.86
C ASP A 231 3.74 -4.36 13.47
N ARG A 232 3.87 -5.21 12.43
CA ARG A 232 2.80 -6.07 11.87
C ARG A 232 2.23 -7.16 12.80
N VAL A 233 2.37 -7.01 14.12
CA VAL A 233 1.78 -7.83 15.20
C VAL A 233 1.64 -6.95 16.45
N PHE A 234 0.44 -6.78 17.02
CA PHE A 234 0.10 -6.76 18.47
C PHE A 234 -1.37 -6.30 18.72
N PRO A 235 -2.06 -6.73 19.81
CA PRO A 235 -3.49 -6.48 20.04
C PRO A 235 -3.86 -5.14 20.71
N VAL A 236 -2.92 -4.41 21.31
CA VAL A 236 -3.23 -3.26 22.20
C VAL A 236 -3.46 -1.95 21.41
N THR A 237 -2.73 -1.73 20.32
CA THR A 237 -2.87 -0.52 19.48
C THR A 237 -4.18 -0.51 18.70
N ILE A 238 -4.75 -1.68 18.35
CA ILE A 238 -5.99 -1.82 17.57
C ILE A 238 -7.20 -1.35 18.36
N VAL A 239 -7.29 -1.73 19.64
CA VAL A 239 -8.34 -1.27 20.54
C VAL A 239 -8.27 0.24 20.66
N TYR A 240 -7.06 0.82 20.73
CA TYR A 240 -6.89 2.27 20.73
C TYR A 240 -7.19 2.91 19.38
N ASN A 241 -6.84 2.36 18.23
CA ASN A 241 -7.12 3.00 16.94
C ASN A 241 -8.62 2.99 16.63
N ILE A 242 -9.32 1.87 16.87
CA ILE A 242 -10.78 1.80 16.70
C ILE A 242 -11.48 2.73 17.71
N ILE A 243 -11.08 2.72 18.99
CA ILE A 243 -11.70 3.56 20.02
C ILE A 243 -11.33 5.03 19.82
N LEU A 244 -10.08 5.39 19.50
CA LEU A 244 -9.62 6.76 19.34
C LEU A 244 -10.16 7.38 18.05
N HIS A 245 -10.24 6.66 16.93
CA HIS A 245 -10.87 7.16 15.70
C HIS A 245 -12.36 7.40 15.92
N GLN A 246 -13.06 6.50 16.62
CA GLN A 246 -14.47 6.68 16.99
C GLN A 246 -14.66 7.78 18.03
N THR A 247 -13.77 7.92 19.03
CA THR A 247 -13.91 8.85 20.16
C THR A 247 -13.46 10.27 19.81
N ILE A 248 -12.41 10.45 19.02
CA ILE A 248 -11.99 11.75 18.48
C ILE A 248 -13.06 12.28 17.53
N LEU A 249 -13.60 11.42 16.66
CA LEU A 249 -14.69 11.80 15.76
C LEU A 249 -15.96 12.14 16.55
N LEU A 250 -16.35 11.35 17.55
CA LEU A 250 -17.47 11.67 18.45
C LEU A 250 -17.25 13.01 19.17
N ARG A 251 -16.05 13.25 19.74
CA ARG A 251 -15.76 14.48 20.49
C ARG A 251 -15.66 15.71 19.58
N LEU A 252 -15.22 15.55 18.33
CA LEU A 252 -15.27 16.61 17.31
C LEU A 252 -16.70 16.87 16.83
N LEU A 253 -17.51 15.84 16.61
CA LEU A 253 -18.94 15.95 16.29
C LEU A 253 -19.71 16.69 17.40
N PHE A 254 -19.46 16.36 18.67
CA PHE A 254 -20.08 17.04 19.82
C PHE A 254 -19.61 18.49 20.03
N ARG A 255 -18.41 18.87 19.56
CA ARG A 255 -17.90 20.26 19.66
C ARG A 255 -18.30 21.14 18.47
N LEU A 256 -18.68 20.55 17.33
CA LEU A 256 -19.01 21.27 16.09
C LEU A 256 -20.52 21.39 15.84
N MET A 257 -21.37 20.72 16.64
CA MET A 257 -22.81 20.97 16.64
C MET A 257 -23.09 22.27 17.41
N PRO A 258 -23.70 23.31 16.79
CA PRO A 258 -24.28 24.39 17.56
C PRO A 258 -25.37 23.79 18.45
N CYS A 259 -25.35 24.13 19.75
CA CYS A 259 -26.48 23.83 20.62
C CYS A 259 -27.74 24.39 19.96
N CYS A 260 -28.66 23.51 19.53
CA CYS A 260 -30.05 23.90 19.42
C CYS A 260 -30.50 24.19 20.85
N SER A 261 -30.53 25.46 21.21
CA SER A 261 -31.32 25.95 22.33
C SER A 261 -32.74 26.10 21.81
N ASP A 262 -33.67 25.38 22.45
CA ASP A 262 -35.11 25.66 22.37
C ASP A 262 -35.43 27.09 22.85
#